data_AF-A0A8I6X3I1-F1
#
_entry.id   AF-A0A8I6X3I1-F1
#
_cell.length_a   1.000
_cell.length_b   1.000
_cell.length_c   1.000
_cell.angle_alpha   90.00
_cell.angle_beta   90.00
_cell.angle_gamma   90.00
#
_symmetry.space_group_name_H-M   'P 1'
#
loop_
_entity.id
_entity.type
_entity.pdbx_description
1 polymer ?
#
loop_
_entity_poly.entity_id
_entity_poly.type
_entity_poly.pdbx_seq_one_letter_code
_entity_poly.pdbx_strand_id
1 'polypeptide(L)'
;MEVQGIVGKRVEKEPKKRKKVDVAGMMESYIAMKTKQAEEEAATRERAKADVDEFSIKKCIAVANEIEELTTEEKVDAFDVFMNEQKREIFLSADPSSRIMWLRRQLARLA
;
A
#
# COMPACT_ATOMS: atom_id res chain seq x y z
N MET A 1 91.48 27.34 5.79
CA MET A 1 90.93 26.54 6.90
C MET A 1 89.58 27.10 7.24
N GLU A 2 88.46 26.41 7.36
CA GLU A 2 88.01 25.04 7.14
C GLU A 2 86.46 25.16 7.07
N VAL A 3 85.83 24.17 6.43
CA VAL A 3 84.41 23.81 6.37
C VAL A 3 83.60 24.13 7.66
N GLN A 4 82.26 24.32 7.66
CA GLN A 4 81.28 23.30 7.29
C GLN A 4 79.83 23.85 7.40
N GLY A 5 78.92 23.34 6.56
CA GLY A 5 77.46 23.45 6.74
C GLY A 5 77.00 22.84 8.08
N ILE A 6 75.76 23.03 8.51
CA ILE A 6 74.59 22.30 8.01
C ILE A 6 73.29 22.99 8.49
N VAL A 7 72.35 23.10 7.55
CA VAL A 7 70.94 23.49 7.69
C VAL A 7 70.17 22.54 8.61
N GLY A 8 69.25 23.07 9.43
CA GLY A 8 68.02 22.32 9.73
C GLY A 8 67.30 22.63 11.04
N LYS A 9 66.11 23.22 10.93
CA LYS A 9 64.85 22.54 11.30
C LYS A 9 63.64 23.37 10.85
N ARG A 10 63.01 22.94 9.76
CA ARG A 10 61.64 23.33 9.40
C ARG A 10 60.69 22.56 10.32
N VAL A 11 59.89 23.26 11.11
CA VAL A 11 58.80 22.65 11.88
C VAL A 11 57.64 22.43 10.91
N GLU A 12 57.47 21.19 10.48
CA GLU A 12 56.34 20.75 9.66
C GLU A 12 55.07 20.75 10.54
N LYS A 13 54.18 21.71 10.32
CA LYS A 13 52.83 21.66 10.90
C LYS A 13 51.99 20.71 10.06
N GLU A 14 51.60 19.58 10.64
CA GLU A 14 50.71 18.63 9.98
C GLU A 14 49.42 19.30 9.48
N PRO A 15 49.01 19.08 8.22
CA PRO A 15 47.77 19.60 7.71
C PRO A 15 46.60 18.85 8.36
N LYS A 16 45.73 19.58 9.06
CA LYS A 16 44.42 19.10 9.53
C LYS A 16 43.68 18.47 8.36
N LYS A 17 43.66 17.12 8.29
CA LYS A 17 42.92 16.36 7.26
C LYS A 17 41.45 16.74 7.36
N ARG A 18 40.97 17.56 6.43
CA ARG A 18 39.54 17.84 6.27
C ARG A 18 38.87 16.51 5.91
N LYS A 19 37.92 16.04 6.73
CA LYS A 19 37.09 14.89 6.38
C LYS A 19 36.44 15.20 5.03
N LYS A 20 36.77 14.44 4.00
CA LYS A 20 36.11 14.55 2.70
C LYS A 20 34.68 14.07 2.91
N VAL A 21 33.70 14.92 2.61
CA VAL A 21 32.29 14.50 2.64
C VAL A 21 32.13 13.47 1.52
N ASP A 22 31.67 12.27 1.88
CA ASP A 22 31.41 11.21 0.92
C ASP A 22 30.06 11.44 0.24
N VAL A 23 30.10 12.31 -0.77
CA VAL A 23 28.92 12.67 -1.57
C VAL A 23 28.42 11.46 -2.38
N ALA A 24 29.32 10.56 -2.77
CA ALA A 24 28.95 9.34 -3.50
C ALA A 24 28.10 8.42 -2.60
N GLY A 25 28.56 8.14 -1.38
CA GLY A 25 27.79 7.35 -0.41
C GLY A 25 26.45 7.99 -0.02
N MET A 26 26.37 9.32 0.03
CA MET A 26 25.09 10.03 0.24
C MET A 26 24.13 9.87 -0.95
N MET A 27 24.63 9.94 -2.18
CA MET A 27 23.81 9.74 -3.38
C MET A 27 23.31 8.29 -3.49
N GLU A 28 24.16 7.31 -3.20
CA GLU A 28 23.77 5.90 -3.15
C GLU A 28 22.68 5.66 -2.11
N SER A 29 22.84 6.24 -0.91
CA SER A 29 21.83 6.18 0.15
C SER A 29 20.50 6.82 -0.27
N TYR A 30 20.55 7.93 -1.00
CA TYR A 30 19.35 8.61 -1.51
C TYR A 30 18.63 7.78 -2.57
N ILE A 31 19.37 7.16 -3.51
CA ILE A 31 18.81 6.28 -4.52
C ILE A 31 18.13 5.08 -3.85
N ALA A 32 18.81 4.42 -2.90
CA ALA A 32 18.25 3.28 -2.18
C ALA A 32 16.96 3.65 -1.42
N MET A 33 16.95 4.82 -0.75
CA MET A 33 15.75 5.32 -0.07
C MET A 33 14.61 5.57 -1.05
N LYS A 34 14.90 6.18 -2.21
CA LYS A 34 13.88 6.47 -3.22
C LYS A 34 13.32 5.21 -3.87
N THR A 35 14.17 4.23 -4.15
CA THR A 35 13.72 2.92 -4.64
C THR A 35 12.81 2.24 -3.64
N LYS A 36 13.23 2.16 -2.37
CA LYS A 36 12.40 1.58 -1.30
C LYS A 36 11.05 2.29 -1.15
N GLN A 37 11.06 3.64 -1.18
CA GLN A 37 9.84 4.43 -1.12
C GLN A 37 8.89 4.10 -2.29
N ALA A 38 9.43 3.97 -3.50
CA ALA A 38 8.65 3.63 -4.69
C ALA A 38 8.07 2.21 -4.61
N GLU A 39 8.84 1.24 -4.10
CA GLU A 39 8.38 -0.13 -3.89
C GLU A 39 7.27 -0.22 -2.82
N GLU A 40 7.43 0.49 -1.70
CA GLU A 40 6.41 0.57 -0.64
C GLU A 40 5.12 1.21 -1.16
N GLU A 41 5.23 2.31 -1.91
CA GLU A 41 4.07 2.99 -2.49
C GLU A 41 3.36 2.12 -3.55
N ALA A 42 4.12 1.40 -4.37
CA ALA A 42 3.57 0.44 -5.33
C ALA A 42 2.83 -0.71 -4.61
N ALA A 43 3.42 -1.27 -3.55
CA ALA A 43 2.80 -2.33 -2.77
C ALA A 43 1.50 -1.88 -2.06
N THR A 44 1.48 -0.66 -1.51
CA THR A 44 0.26 -0.06 -0.93
C THR A 44 -0.81 0.14 -1.99
N ARG A 45 -0.44 0.61 -3.18
CA ARG A 45 -1.38 0.80 -4.30
C ARG A 45 -1.95 -0.52 -4.81
N GLU A 46 -1.13 -1.56 -4.91
CA GLU A 46 -1.57 -2.91 -5.31
C GLU A 46 -2.51 -3.53 -4.27
N ARG A 47 -2.21 -3.41 -2.97
CA ARG A 47 -3.14 -3.84 -1.90
C ARG A 47 -4.46 -3.10 -1.95
N ALA A 48 -4.43 -1.77 -2.14
CA ALA A 48 -5.66 -0.98 -2.27
C ALA A 48 -6.50 -1.41 -3.48
N LYS A 49 -5.88 -1.82 -4.60
CA LYS A 49 -6.62 -2.36 -5.75
C LYS A 49 -7.19 -3.76 -5.50
N ALA A 50 -6.48 -4.61 -4.76
CA ALA A 50 -6.93 -5.95 -4.44
C ALA A 50 -8.13 -5.93 -3.48
N ASP A 51 -8.09 -5.07 -2.47
CA ASP A 51 -9.19 -4.87 -1.51
C ASP A 51 -10.46 -4.33 -2.20
N VAL A 52 -10.28 -3.43 -3.17
CA VAL A 52 -11.36 -2.93 -4.04
C VAL A 52 -12.05 -4.06 -4.82
N ASP A 53 -11.37 -5.17 -5.09
CA ASP A 53 -11.94 -6.29 -5.86
C ASP A 53 -12.68 -7.29 -4.98
N GLU A 54 -12.16 -7.60 -3.78
CA GLU A 54 -12.67 -8.68 -2.93
C GLU A 54 -14.12 -8.47 -2.50
N PHE A 55 -14.49 -7.22 -2.16
CA PHE A 55 -15.84 -6.81 -1.76
C PHE A 55 -16.46 -5.80 -2.74
N SER A 56 -16.11 -5.89 -4.01
CA SER A 56 -16.64 -4.99 -5.04
C SER A 56 -18.15 -5.14 -5.23
N ILE A 57 -18.83 -4.04 -5.58
CA ILE A 57 -20.25 -4.07 -6.00
C ILE A 57 -20.45 -5.06 -7.14
N LYS A 58 -19.51 -5.11 -8.10
CA LYS A 58 -19.57 -6.04 -9.24
C LYS A 58 -19.64 -7.49 -8.79
N LYS A 59 -18.83 -7.87 -7.80
CA LYS A 59 -18.82 -9.23 -7.24
C LYS A 59 -20.09 -9.54 -6.45
N CYS A 60 -20.61 -8.57 -5.68
CA CYS A 60 -21.92 -8.72 -5.03
C CYS A 60 -23.04 -8.99 -6.05
N ILE A 61 -23.07 -8.24 -7.16
CA ILE A 61 -24.07 -8.42 -8.23
C ILE A 61 -23.91 -9.78 -8.90
N ALA A 62 -22.68 -10.20 -9.22
CA ALA A 62 -22.42 -11.51 -9.82
C ALA A 62 -22.96 -12.64 -8.93
N VAL A 63 -22.60 -12.61 -7.64
CA VAL A 63 -23.07 -13.59 -6.65
C VAL A 63 -24.60 -13.54 -6.49
N ALA A 64 -25.20 -12.34 -6.43
CA ALA A 64 -26.65 -12.22 -6.34
C ALA A 64 -27.38 -12.79 -7.57
N ASN A 65 -26.78 -12.65 -8.77
CA ASN A 65 -27.34 -13.20 -9.99
C ASN A 65 -27.29 -14.73 -10.02
N GLU A 66 -26.26 -15.35 -9.43
CA GLU A 66 -26.10 -16.80 -9.34
C GLU A 66 -27.05 -17.46 -8.32
N ILE A 67 -27.64 -16.70 -7.38
CA ILE A 67 -28.61 -17.21 -6.41
C ILE A 67 -29.99 -17.36 -7.10
N GLU A 68 -30.47 -18.60 -7.22
CA GLU A 68 -31.76 -18.91 -7.85
C GLU A 68 -32.96 -18.57 -6.95
N GLU A 69 -32.78 -18.61 -5.63
CA GLU A 69 -33.83 -18.34 -4.66
C GLU A 69 -34.21 -16.86 -4.51
N LEU A 70 -33.44 -15.96 -5.14
CA LEU A 70 -33.73 -14.52 -5.19
C LEU A 70 -34.55 -14.19 -6.43
N THR A 71 -35.66 -13.48 -6.23
CA THR A 71 -36.46 -12.95 -7.34
C THR A 71 -35.72 -11.83 -8.07
N THR A 72 -36.15 -11.52 -9.29
CA THR A 72 -35.59 -10.38 -10.05
C THR A 72 -35.74 -9.05 -9.31
N GLU A 73 -36.87 -8.85 -8.61
CA GLU A 73 -37.12 -7.66 -7.81
C GLU A 73 -36.13 -7.57 -6.63
N GLU A 74 -35.96 -8.67 -5.87
CA GLU A 74 -34.97 -8.73 -4.78
C GLU A 74 -33.54 -8.47 -5.28
N LYS A 75 -33.19 -8.94 -6.49
CA LYS A 75 -31.86 -8.69 -7.09
C LYS A 75 -31.65 -7.21 -7.41
N VAL A 76 -32.68 -6.51 -7.87
CA VAL A 76 -32.64 -5.06 -8.16
C VAL A 76 -32.55 -4.27 -6.85
N ASP A 77 -33.39 -4.58 -5.87
CA ASP A 77 -33.41 -3.88 -4.58
C ASP A 77 -32.10 -4.09 -3.79
N ALA A 78 -31.41 -5.21 -4.02
CA ALA A 78 -30.11 -5.48 -3.43
C ALA A 78 -29.04 -4.46 -3.84
N PHE A 79 -29.20 -3.73 -4.95
CA PHE A 79 -28.23 -2.72 -5.37
C PHE A 79 -28.07 -1.60 -4.33
N ASP A 80 -29.16 -1.19 -3.68
CA ASP A 80 -29.12 -0.18 -2.61
C ASP A 80 -28.40 -0.70 -1.36
N VAL A 81 -28.52 -2.01 -1.07
CA VAL A 81 -27.76 -2.67 -0.02
C VAL A 81 -26.26 -2.64 -0.33
N PHE A 82 -25.90 -2.90 -1.59
CA PHE A 82 -24.51 -2.97 -2.03
C PHE A 82 -23.81 -1.61 -2.13
N MET A 83 -24.52 -0.48 -2.06
CA MET A 83 -23.88 0.83 -1.98
C MET A 83 -23.04 0.99 -0.70
N ASN A 84 -23.38 0.28 0.37
CA ASN A 84 -22.64 0.31 1.64
C ASN A 84 -21.55 -0.78 1.68
N GLU A 85 -20.30 -0.37 1.93
CA GLU A 85 -19.13 -1.26 1.96
C GLU A 85 -19.22 -2.38 3.00
N GLN A 86 -19.58 -2.07 4.24
CA GLN A 86 -19.70 -3.08 5.29
C GLN A 86 -20.81 -4.08 4.97
N LYS A 87 -21.88 -3.63 4.30
CA LYS A 87 -22.96 -4.52 3.83
C LYS A 87 -22.48 -5.47 2.72
N ARG A 88 -21.60 -5.02 1.83
CA ARG A 88 -20.97 -5.89 0.81
C ARG A 88 -20.10 -6.97 1.45
N GLU A 89 -19.29 -6.59 2.43
CA GLU A 89 -18.42 -7.51 3.16
C GLU A 89 -19.21 -8.62 3.86
N ILE A 90 -20.30 -8.25 4.56
CA ILE A 90 -21.19 -9.21 5.22
C ILE A 90 -21.84 -10.14 4.18
N PHE A 91 -22.34 -9.59 3.08
CA PHE A 91 -22.99 -10.37 2.03
C PHE A 91 -22.05 -11.43 1.44
N LEU A 92 -20.84 -11.05 1.08
CA LEU A 92 -19.88 -11.94 0.43
C LEU A 92 -19.23 -12.94 1.39
N SER A 93 -19.11 -12.60 2.68
CA SER A 93 -18.52 -13.48 3.71
C SER A 93 -19.52 -14.45 4.33
N ALA A 94 -20.83 -14.18 4.24
CA ALA A 94 -21.86 -15.07 4.77
C ALA A 94 -21.95 -16.39 3.97
N ASP A 95 -22.26 -17.49 4.66
CA ASP A 95 -22.63 -18.75 4.01
C ASP A 95 -23.93 -18.58 3.18
N PRO A 96 -24.16 -19.42 2.15
CA PRO A 96 -25.27 -19.24 1.22
C PRO A 96 -26.65 -19.07 1.88
N SER A 97 -26.96 -19.88 2.90
CA SER A 97 -28.25 -19.85 3.60
C SER A 97 -28.41 -18.56 4.41
N SER A 98 -27.40 -18.20 5.20
CA SER A 98 -27.42 -16.97 6.00
C SER A 98 -27.41 -15.72 5.14
N ARG A 99 -26.71 -15.75 3.98
CA ARG A 99 -26.63 -14.64 3.02
C ARG A 99 -27.99 -14.22 2.51
N ILE A 100 -28.81 -15.17 2.06
CA ILE A 100 -30.16 -14.91 1.52
C ILE A 100 -31.06 -14.35 2.62
N MET A 101 -31.07 -14.99 3.79
CA MET A 101 -31.88 -14.53 4.93
C MET A 101 -31.47 -13.12 5.37
N TRP A 102 -30.17 -12.84 5.42
CA TRP A 102 -29.65 -11.53 5.78
C TRP A 102 -30.02 -10.47 4.75
N LEU A 103 -29.89 -10.77 3.45
CA LEU A 103 -30.21 -9.83 2.38
C LEU A 103 -31.68 -9.44 2.45
N ARG A 104 -32.60 -10.40 2.56
CA ARG A 104 -34.04 -10.16 2.73
C ARG A 104 -34.35 -9.25 3.92
N ARG A 105 -33.64 -9.42 5.05
CA ARG A 105 -33.77 -8.53 6.21
C ARG A 105 -33.26 -7.11 5.94
N GLN A 106 -32.28 -6.93 5.06
CA GLN A 106 -31.84 -5.59 4.64
C GLN A 106 -32.87 -4.95 3.72
N LEU A 107 -33.41 -5.69 2.75
CA LEU A 107 -34.44 -5.19 1.83
C LEU A 107 -35.69 -4.76 2.60
N ALA A 108 -36.15 -5.57 3.56
CA ALA A 108 -37.29 -5.23 4.40
C ALA A 108 -37.08 -3.99 5.31
N ARG A 109 -35.84 -3.50 5.47
CA ARG A 109 -35.53 -2.26 6.20
C ARG A 109 -35.43 -1.04 5.28
N LEU A 110 -35.40 -1.25 3.96
CA LEU A 110 -35.43 -0.19 2.95
C LEU A 110 -36.86 0.19 2.56
N ALA A 111 -37.82 -0.71 2.80
CA ALA A 111 -39.25 -0.54 2.57
C ALA A 111 -39.95 0.30 3.66
#